data_AF-A0A4R7J6D8-F1
#
_entry.id   AF-A0A4R7J6D8-F1
#
_cell.length_a   1.000
_cell.length_b   1.000
_cell.length_c   1.000
_cell.angle_alpha   90.00
_cell.angle_beta   90.00
_cell.angle_gamma   90.00
#
_symmetry.space_group_name_H-M   'P 1'
#
loop_
_entity.id
_entity.type
_entity.pdbx_description
1 polymer ?
#
loop_
_entity_poly.entity_id
_entity_poly.type
_entity_poly.pdbx_seq_one_letter_code
_entity_poly.pdbx_strand_id
1 'polypeptide(L)'
;MTPSVGLVPTEQEHRKAETMAIDESTTREPNTSAPTEAPAVTGERADLLETLAKHRHFLRFTTRDLTDEQAGLRTTASELCLGGLVKHVTAVERGWADFIVEGPSAMGDFTAMTEADWARRADEFRMLPGDTLAGVLADYAEAARRTDELVADLPDLGATQPLPKAPWFQADTEWSARRVLMHVIAETAQHAGHADIIRESLDGAKSMG
;
A
#
# COMPACT_ATOMS: atom_id res chain seq x y z
N MET A 1 -36.39 -16.59 -64.10
CA MET A 1 -37.48 -17.52 -64.42
C MET A 1 -38.13 -17.97 -63.11
N THR A 2 -39.26 -17.38 -62.75
CA THR A 2 -40.38 -18.07 -62.06
C THR A 2 -41.10 -18.97 -63.10
N PRO A 3 -42.06 -19.89 -62.77
CA PRO A 3 -42.93 -20.03 -61.59
C PRO A 3 -42.44 -21.18 -60.65
N SER A 4 -43.20 -21.80 -59.71
CA SER A 4 -44.66 -21.87 -59.53
C SER A 4 -45.13 -22.12 -58.08
N VAL A 5 -46.43 -22.42 -57.97
CA VAL A 5 -47.34 -22.49 -56.82
C VAL A 5 -48.13 -23.81 -56.85
N GLY A 6 -48.50 -24.37 -55.69
CA GLY A 6 -49.48 -25.48 -55.55
C GLY A 6 -49.40 -26.16 -54.16
N LEU A 7 -50.09 -25.67 -53.13
CA LEU A 7 -51.45 -26.02 -52.65
C LEU A 7 -51.59 -27.40 -51.92
N VAL A 8 -51.58 -27.31 -50.57
CA VAL A 8 -52.36 -27.99 -49.48
C VAL A 8 -53.52 -28.92 -49.97
N PRO A 9 -53.90 -30.06 -49.29
CA PRO A 9 -54.26 -30.05 -47.85
C PRO A 9 -54.19 -31.35 -46.98
N THR A 10 -54.44 -31.19 -45.66
CA THR A 10 -55.14 -32.04 -44.63
C THR A 10 -54.92 -33.58 -44.58
N GLU A 11 -54.98 -34.29 -43.43
CA GLU A 11 -55.55 -34.03 -42.09
C GLU A 11 -54.95 -34.98 -41.01
N GLN A 12 -55.42 -34.82 -39.77
CA GLN A 12 -55.53 -35.78 -38.62
C GLN A 12 -55.06 -37.26 -38.81
N GLU A 13 -54.52 -37.98 -37.80
CA GLU A 13 -54.72 -37.85 -36.35
C GLU A 13 -53.76 -38.71 -35.47
N HIS A 14 -53.96 -38.61 -34.14
CA HIS A 14 -53.64 -39.61 -33.12
C HIS A 14 -52.16 -39.87 -32.75
N ARG A 15 -51.67 -39.01 -31.84
CA ARG A 15 -50.60 -39.36 -30.89
C ARG A 15 -51.00 -40.59 -30.05
N LYS A 16 -50.06 -41.51 -29.86
CA LYS A 16 -49.84 -42.17 -28.57
C LYS A 16 -48.39 -41.94 -28.17
N ALA A 17 -48.17 -41.41 -26.98
CA ALA A 17 -46.84 -41.18 -26.44
C ALA A 17 -46.33 -42.47 -25.79
N GLU A 18 -45.08 -42.82 -26.07
CA GLU A 18 -44.37 -43.92 -25.43
C GLU A 18 -43.35 -43.34 -24.45
N THR A 19 -43.38 -43.81 -23.21
CA THR A 19 -42.60 -43.24 -22.10
C THR A 19 -41.14 -43.72 -22.17
N MET A 20 -40.22 -42.83 -22.51
CA MET A 20 -38.79 -43.02 -22.19
C MET A 20 -38.49 -42.47 -20.79
N ALA A 21 -37.83 -43.29 -19.96
CA ALA A 21 -37.37 -42.87 -18.65
C ALA A 21 -36.23 -41.84 -18.79
N ILE A 22 -36.29 -40.78 -17.98
CA ILE A 22 -35.23 -39.78 -17.83
C ILE A 22 -34.29 -40.19 -16.70
N ASP A 23 -32.99 -40.16 -16.97
CA ASP A 23 -31.92 -40.48 -16.03
C ASP A 23 -31.71 -39.30 -15.06
N GLU A 24 -31.85 -39.56 -13.76
CA GLU A 24 -31.86 -38.54 -12.70
C GLU A 24 -30.43 -38.19 -12.25
N SER A 25 -29.63 -37.68 -13.20
CA SER A 25 -28.29 -37.17 -12.93
C SER A 25 -28.36 -35.92 -12.07
N THR A 26 -28.20 -36.10 -10.75
CA THR A 26 -28.18 -35.01 -9.76
C THR A 26 -26.99 -34.08 -10.01
N THR A 27 -27.26 -32.93 -10.63
CA THR A 27 -26.29 -31.84 -10.78
C THR A 27 -25.96 -31.24 -9.42
N ARG A 28 -24.83 -31.65 -8.83
CA ARG A 28 -24.34 -31.09 -7.57
C ARG A 28 -23.77 -29.69 -7.83
N GLU A 29 -24.52 -28.66 -7.46
CA GLU A 29 -24.04 -27.28 -7.54
C GLU A 29 -22.74 -27.12 -6.72
N PRO A 30 -21.75 -26.35 -7.23
CA PRO A 30 -20.57 -26.03 -6.45
C PRO A 30 -20.94 -25.08 -5.32
N ASN A 31 -20.77 -25.51 -4.07
CA ASN A 31 -20.78 -24.62 -2.92
C ASN A 31 -19.64 -23.61 -3.05
N THR A 32 -19.93 -22.44 -3.64
CA THR A 32 -19.08 -21.26 -3.54
C THR A 32 -19.09 -20.82 -2.08
N SER A 33 -18.13 -21.34 -1.30
CA SER A 33 -17.82 -20.74 -0.01
C SER A 33 -17.44 -19.28 -0.29
N ALA A 34 -18.23 -18.34 0.25
CA ALA A 34 -17.82 -16.95 0.29
C ALA A 34 -16.43 -16.89 0.96
N PRO A 35 -15.53 -15.99 0.51
CA PRO A 35 -14.29 -15.77 1.23
C PRO A 35 -14.65 -15.35 2.66
N THR A 36 -14.10 -16.07 3.65
CA THR A 36 -14.27 -15.69 5.05
C THR A 36 -13.63 -14.33 5.23
N GLU A 37 -14.46 -13.30 5.38
CA GLU A 37 -14.03 -11.94 5.64
C GLU A 37 -13.20 -11.96 6.93
N ALA A 38 -11.94 -11.52 6.84
CA ALA A 38 -11.07 -11.46 8.01
C ALA A 38 -11.73 -10.53 9.05
N PRO A 39 -11.72 -10.88 10.36
CA PRO A 39 -12.39 -10.09 11.37
C PRO A 39 -11.84 -8.65 11.35
N ALA A 40 -12.73 -7.68 11.23
CA ALA A 40 -12.35 -6.28 11.13
C ALA A 40 -11.49 -5.86 12.33
N VAL A 41 -10.39 -5.15 12.05
CA VAL A 41 -9.53 -4.56 13.09
C VAL A 41 -10.34 -3.50 13.84
N THR A 42 -10.23 -3.47 15.18
CA THR A 42 -11.01 -2.55 16.05
C THR A 42 -10.14 -1.93 17.15
N GLY A 43 -10.67 -0.89 17.79
CA GLY A 43 -10.01 -0.18 18.89
C GLY A 43 -8.71 0.50 18.47
N GLU A 44 -7.73 0.56 19.38
CA GLU A 44 -6.44 1.25 19.17
C GLU A 44 -5.73 0.88 17.85
N ARG A 45 -5.83 -0.39 17.39
CA ARG A 45 -5.25 -0.81 16.11
C ARG A 45 -5.94 -0.14 14.92
N ALA A 46 -7.27 -0.02 14.96
CA ALA A 46 -8.03 0.66 13.92
C ALA A 46 -7.70 2.15 13.89
N ASP A 47 -7.63 2.80 15.05
CA ASP A 47 -7.29 4.22 15.16
C ASP A 47 -5.88 4.52 14.59
N LEU A 48 -4.90 3.66 14.89
CA LEU A 48 -3.54 3.75 14.34
C LEU A 48 -3.50 3.54 12.82
N LEU A 49 -4.21 2.51 12.32
CA LEU A 49 -4.26 2.22 10.88
C LEU A 49 -5.00 3.29 10.08
N GLU A 50 -6.14 3.80 10.58
CA GLU A 50 -6.87 4.89 9.94
C GLU A 50 -6.03 6.18 9.89
N THR A 51 -5.37 6.51 11.00
CA THR A 51 -4.47 7.67 11.08
C THR A 51 -3.30 7.54 10.10
N LEU A 52 -2.67 6.37 10.04
CA LEU A 52 -1.57 6.12 9.11
C LEU A 52 -2.04 6.15 7.65
N ALA A 53 -3.15 5.49 7.32
CA ALA A 53 -3.75 5.50 5.98
C ALA A 53 -4.08 6.93 5.50
N LYS A 54 -4.59 7.79 6.39
CA LYS A 54 -4.84 9.21 6.12
C LYS A 54 -3.56 9.98 5.77
N HIS A 55 -2.49 9.83 6.54
CA HIS A 55 -1.24 10.53 6.26
C HIS A 55 -0.51 9.96 5.02
N ARG A 56 -0.55 8.63 4.81
CA ARG A 56 -0.11 8.00 3.56
C ARG A 56 -0.91 8.52 2.35
N HIS A 57 -2.21 8.81 2.51
CA HIS A 57 -3.02 9.42 1.44
C HIS A 57 -2.56 10.84 1.13
N PHE A 58 -2.45 11.73 2.14
CA PHE A 58 -2.00 13.11 1.91
C PHE A 58 -0.63 13.17 1.22
N LEU A 59 0.36 12.39 1.70
CA LEU A 59 1.69 12.34 1.08
C LEU A 59 1.61 11.97 -0.41
N ARG A 60 0.91 10.88 -0.76
CA ARG A 60 0.74 10.45 -2.17
C ARG A 60 -0.08 11.44 -3.00
N PHE A 61 -1.06 12.12 -2.41
CA PHE A 61 -1.91 13.04 -3.14
C PHE A 61 -1.13 14.27 -3.64
N THR A 62 -0.04 14.66 -2.96
CA THR A 62 0.86 15.73 -3.45
C THR A 62 1.57 15.38 -4.76
N THR A 63 1.63 14.10 -5.16
CA THR A 63 2.31 13.66 -6.39
C THR A 63 1.35 13.44 -7.57
N ARG A 64 0.05 13.71 -7.42
CA ARG A 64 -0.94 13.53 -8.50
C ARG A 64 -0.63 14.40 -9.72
N ASP A 65 -0.97 13.91 -10.91
CA ASP A 65 -0.87 14.67 -12.17
C ASP A 65 0.56 15.14 -12.53
N LEU A 66 1.61 14.54 -11.92
CA LEU A 66 3.02 14.84 -12.19
C LEU A 66 3.69 13.83 -13.12
N THR A 67 4.68 14.29 -13.87
CA THR A 67 5.68 13.43 -14.54
C THR A 67 6.78 12.98 -13.56
N ASP A 68 7.54 11.95 -13.94
CA ASP A 68 8.72 11.49 -13.20
C ASP A 68 9.75 12.62 -13.00
N GLU A 69 9.95 13.46 -14.02
CA GLU A 69 10.83 14.63 -13.97
C GLU A 69 10.33 15.65 -12.93
N GLN A 70 9.04 16.00 -12.96
CA GLN A 70 8.44 16.94 -12.01
C GLN A 70 8.51 16.42 -10.57
N ALA A 71 8.31 15.11 -10.36
CA ALA A 71 8.46 14.49 -9.04
C ALA A 71 9.90 14.54 -8.51
N GLY A 72 10.91 14.63 -9.39
CA GLY A 72 12.31 14.81 -9.06
C GLY A 72 12.77 16.26 -8.89
N LEU A 73 11.93 17.26 -9.19
CA LEU A 73 12.30 18.67 -9.08
C LEU A 73 12.44 19.12 -7.62
N ARG A 74 13.42 20.00 -7.40
CA ARG A 74 13.66 20.70 -6.14
C ARG A 74 13.18 22.14 -6.24
N THR A 75 11.98 22.40 -5.74
CA THR A 75 11.28 23.69 -5.88
C THR A 75 11.43 24.60 -4.66
N THR A 76 12.19 24.16 -3.66
CA THR A 76 12.47 24.91 -2.43
C THR A 76 13.97 25.03 -2.20
N ALA A 77 14.39 25.75 -1.15
CA ALA A 77 15.81 25.85 -0.77
C ALA A 77 16.44 24.52 -0.31
N SER A 78 15.63 23.48 -0.09
CA SER A 78 16.10 22.18 0.40
C SER A 78 16.60 21.25 -0.72
N GLU A 79 17.23 20.14 -0.34
CA GLU A 79 17.60 19.03 -1.24
C GLU A 79 16.41 18.13 -1.62
N LEU A 80 15.26 18.29 -0.96
CA LEU A 80 14.08 17.45 -1.07
C LEU A 80 13.33 17.61 -2.41
N CYS A 81 12.82 16.50 -2.93
CA CYS A 81 11.87 16.42 -4.04
C CYS A 81 10.68 15.50 -3.66
N LEU A 82 9.56 15.58 -4.39
CA LEU A 82 8.32 14.86 -4.04
C LEU A 82 8.48 13.33 -4.12
N GLY A 83 9.07 12.81 -5.19
CA GLY A 83 9.34 11.37 -5.33
C GLY A 83 10.33 10.87 -4.27
N GLY A 84 11.33 11.68 -3.94
CA GLY A 84 12.27 11.42 -2.85
C GLY A 84 11.61 11.36 -1.47
N LEU A 85 10.63 12.22 -1.19
CA LEU A 85 9.88 12.14 0.07
C LEU A 85 9.08 10.83 0.19
N VAL A 86 8.49 10.35 -0.90
CA VAL A 86 7.80 9.04 -0.92
C VAL A 86 8.80 7.89 -0.72
N LYS A 87 9.95 7.91 -1.41
CA LYS A 87 11.03 6.93 -1.23
C LYS A 87 11.54 6.87 0.21
N HIS A 88 11.82 8.01 0.82
CA HIS A 88 12.28 8.08 2.20
C HIS A 88 11.24 7.53 3.19
N VAL A 89 9.98 7.98 3.12
CA VAL A 89 8.93 7.46 4.03
C VAL A 89 8.69 5.97 3.79
N THR A 90 8.85 5.46 2.56
CA THR A 90 8.83 4.02 2.28
C THR A 90 9.95 3.27 2.99
N ALA A 91 11.18 3.80 2.98
CA ALA A 91 12.33 3.19 3.66
C ALA A 91 12.17 3.23 5.20
N VAL A 92 11.70 4.35 5.74
CA VAL A 92 11.34 4.53 7.16
C VAL A 92 10.29 3.50 7.57
N GLU A 93 9.17 3.42 6.85
CA GLU A 93 8.07 2.53 7.18
C GLU A 93 8.49 1.05 7.12
N ARG A 94 9.18 0.62 6.05
CA ARG A 94 9.71 -0.75 5.92
C ARG A 94 10.65 -1.10 7.08
N GLY A 95 11.66 -0.26 7.33
CA GLY A 95 12.66 -0.52 8.38
C GLY A 95 12.06 -0.57 9.79
N TRP A 96 11.06 0.27 10.08
CA TRP A 96 10.37 0.25 11.37
C TRP A 96 9.38 -0.92 11.51
N ALA A 97 8.71 -1.34 10.43
CA ALA A 97 7.89 -2.55 10.44
C ALA A 97 8.77 -3.81 10.69
N ASP A 98 9.90 -3.93 9.99
CA ASP A 98 10.86 -5.01 10.18
C ASP A 98 11.47 -4.97 11.61
N PHE A 99 11.77 -3.77 12.14
CA PHE A 99 12.24 -3.58 13.53
C PHE A 99 11.24 -4.08 14.59
N ILE A 100 9.92 -3.97 14.38
CA ILE A 100 8.95 -4.49 15.35
C ILE A 100 9.13 -6.01 15.54
N VAL A 101 9.40 -6.73 14.45
CA VAL A 101 9.53 -8.19 14.45
C VAL A 101 10.93 -8.65 14.86
N GLU A 102 11.97 -8.03 14.29
CA GLU A 102 13.36 -8.49 14.42
C GLU A 102 14.19 -7.69 15.44
N GLY A 103 13.69 -6.54 15.89
CA GLY A 103 14.42 -5.62 16.74
C GLY A 103 15.61 -4.97 16.01
N PRO A 104 16.72 -4.68 16.70
CA PRO A 104 17.78 -3.83 16.17
C PRO A 104 18.55 -4.43 14.97
N SER A 105 18.40 -5.74 14.68
CA SER A 105 19.01 -6.36 13.50
C SER A 105 18.45 -5.84 12.18
N ALA A 106 17.18 -5.38 12.15
CA ALA A 106 16.56 -4.81 10.96
C ALA A 106 17.14 -3.44 10.56
N MET A 107 17.80 -2.72 11.48
CA MET A 107 18.25 -1.35 11.27
C MET A 107 19.77 -1.16 11.23
N GLY A 108 20.53 -2.08 11.84
CA GLY A 108 21.98 -1.99 11.94
C GLY A 108 22.49 -0.98 12.99
N ASP A 109 23.81 -0.74 12.99
CA ASP A 109 24.48 0.16 13.93
C ASP A 109 24.79 1.50 13.23
N PHE A 110 24.03 2.54 13.57
CA PHE A 110 24.18 3.87 12.99
C PHE A 110 25.48 4.55 13.45
N THR A 111 26.12 4.07 14.52
CA THR A 111 27.43 4.59 14.98
C THR A 111 28.59 4.06 14.14
N ALA A 112 28.35 3.02 13.32
CA ALA A 112 29.34 2.40 12.44
C ALA A 112 29.15 2.74 10.94
N MET A 113 28.18 3.60 10.60
CA MET A 113 27.90 3.97 9.20
C MET A 113 29.04 4.78 8.57
N THR A 114 29.43 4.39 7.36
CA THR A 114 30.43 5.10 6.56
C THR A 114 29.83 6.28 5.81
N GLU A 115 30.66 7.21 5.33
CA GLU A 115 30.23 8.31 4.43
C GLU A 115 29.44 7.80 3.20
N ALA A 116 29.78 6.62 2.68
CA ALA A 116 29.06 6.00 1.57
C ALA A 116 27.66 5.50 1.97
N ASP A 117 27.48 5.06 3.22
CA ASP A 117 26.17 4.69 3.76
C ASP A 117 25.30 5.93 3.99
N TRP A 118 25.88 7.02 4.50
CA TRP A 118 25.20 8.31 4.64
C TRP A 118 24.78 8.90 3.29
N ALA A 119 25.65 8.84 2.27
CA ALA A 119 25.32 9.24 0.91
C ALA A 119 24.14 8.42 0.35
N ARG A 120 24.14 7.10 0.54
CA ARG A 120 23.04 6.21 0.14
C ARG A 120 21.72 6.56 0.84
N ARG A 121 21.74 6.98 2.11
CA ARG A 121 20.52 7.47 2.79
C ARG A 121 20.06 8.82 2.22
N ALA A 122 20.99 9.72 1.89
CA ALA A 122 20.63 11.00 1.27
C ALA A 122 19.97 10.82 -0.10
N ASP A 123 20.31 9.75 -0.83
CA ASP A 123 19.66 9.37 -2.09
C ASP A 123 18.24 8.82 -1.94
N GLU A 124 17.79 8.49 -0.71
CA GLU A 124 16.37 8.23 -0.43
C GLU A 124 15.54 9.49 -0.79
N PHE A 125 16.06 10.69 -0.54
CA PHE A 125 15.38 11.98 -0.79
C PHE A 125 15.44 12.47 -2.24
N ARG A 126 15.91 11.64 -3.18
CA ARG A 126 16.13 12.00 -4.59
C ARG A 126 15.44 11.02 -5.53
N MET A 127 15.02 11.49 -6.70
CA MET A 127 14.78 10.62 -7.85
C MET A 127 16.13 10.34 -8.52
N LEU A 128 16.53 9.07 -8.56
CA LEU A 128 17.77 8.60 -9.20
C LEU A 128 17.54 8.25 -10.67
N PRO A 129 18.60 8.13 -11.49
CA PRO A 129 18.47 7.67 -12.87
C PRO A 129 17.80 6.28 -12.96
N GLY A 130 16.61 6.24 -13.57
CA GLY A 130 15.80 5.02 -13.69
C GLY A 130 14.63 4.92 -12.68
N ASP A 131 14.58 5.78 -11.66
CA ASP A 131 13.40 5.88 -10.80
C ASP A 131 12.21 6.43 -11.60
N THR A 132 11.02 5.89 -11.35
CA THR A 132 9.75 6.39 -11.88
C THR A 132 8.79 6.65 -10.72
N LEU A 133 7.95 7.67 -10.83
CA LEU A 133 6.95 8.00 -9.82
C LEU A 133 5.98 6.82 -9.61
N ALA A 134 5.61 6.13 -10.70
CA ALA A 134 4.78 4.93 -10.63
C ALA A 134 5.44 3.80 -9.82
N GLY A 135 6.74 3.55 -10.04
CA GLY A 135 7.50 2.56 -9.27
C GLY A 135 7.60 2.93 -7.79
N VAL A 136 7.96 4.18 -7.50
CA VAL A 136 8.07 4.71 -6.13
C VAL A 136 6.73 4.63 -5.37
N LEU A 137 5.61 4.93 -6.03
CA LEU A 137 4.28 4.81 -5.43
C LEU A 137 3.86 3.34 -5.22
N ALA A 138 4.26 2.42 -6.09
CA ALA A 138 4.03 0.99 -5.93
C ALA A 138 4.86 0.41 -4.78
N ASP A 139 6.11 0.81 -4.65
CA ASP A 139 6.98 0.47 -3.51
C ASP A 139 6.37 0.92 -2.18
N TYR A 140 5.82 2.14 -2.13
CA TYR A 140 5.16 2.66 -0.94
C TYR A 140 3.84 1.94 -0.64
N ALA A 141 3.06 1.58 -1.65
CA ALA A 141 1.83 0.81 -1.48
C ALA A 141 2.10 -0.60 -0.92
N GLU A 142 3.19 -1.25 -1.34
CA GLU A 142 3.62 -2.54 -0.80
C GLU A 142 4.14 -2.43 0.65
N ALA A 143 4.87 -1.36 0.98
CA ALA A 143 5.23 -1.07 2.37
C ALA A 143 3.98 -0.90 3.24
N ALA A 144 3.02 -0.09 2.77
CA ALA A 144 1.76 0.15 3.45
C ALA A 144 0.99 -1.15 3.73
N ARG A 145 0.84 -2.01 2.71
CA ARG A 145 0.19 -3.32 2.83
C ARG A 145 0.86 -4.21 3.87
N ARG A 146 2.20 -4.35 3.83
CA ARG A 146 2.97 -5.16 4.79
C ARG A 146 2.81 -4.65 6.22
N THR A 147 2.83 -3.34 6.43
CA THR A 147 2.61 -2.73 7.75
C THR A 147 1.18 -2.97 8.24
N ASP A 148 0.18 -2.84 7.36
CA ASP A 148 -1.22 -3.00 7.75
C ASP A 148 -1.53 -4.45 8.16
N GLU A 149 -0.99 -5.43 7.44
CA GLU A 149 -1.02 -6.86 7.80
C GLU A 149 -0.30 -7.14 9.12
N LEU A 150 0.91 -6.61 9.30
CA LEU A 150 1.66 -6.73 10.55
C LEU A 150 0.87 -6.17 11.75
N VAL A 151 0.25 -5.01 11.62
CA VAL A 151 -0.53 -4.37 12.70
C VAL A 151 -1.84 -5.09 12.99
N ALA A 152 -2.46 -5.73 11.99
CA ALA A 152 -3.61 -6.60 12.21
C ALA A 152 -3.22 -7.85 13.01
N ASP A 153 -2.13 -8.51 12.64
CA ASP A 153 -1.74 -9.84 13.15
C ASP A 153 -0.85 -9.83 14.40
N LEU A 154 -0.20 -8.69 14.73
CA LEU A 154 0.67 -8.56 15.91
C LEU A 154 -0.04 -9.02 17.20
N PRO A 155 0.50 -9.93 18.01
CA PRO A 155 -0.20 -10.43 19.20
C PRO A 155 -0.37 -9.36 20.29
N ASP A 156 0.60 -8.46 20.45
CA ASP A 156 0.56 -7.36 21.42
C ASP A 156 1.25 -6.11 20.87
N LEU A 157 0.57 -4.96 20.98
CA LEU A 157 1.15 -3.64 20.68
C LEU A 157 2.09 -3.14 21.78
N GLY A 158 2.04 -3.73 22.97
CA GLY A 158 2.94 -3.48 24.10
C GLY A 158 4.32 -4.11 23.98
N ALA A 159 4.50 -5.15 23.16
CA ALA A 159 5.77 -5.84 22.96
C ALA A 159 6.90 -4.86 22.59
N THR A 160 8.02 -4.91 23.33
CA THR A 160 9.16 -4.00 23.18
C THR A 160 10.34 -4.62 22.45
N GLN A 161 11.12 -3.76 21.80
CA GLN A 161 12.40 -4.05 21.19
C GLN A 161 13.42 -2.99 21.62
N PRO A 162 14.68 -3.35 21.94
CA PRO A 162 15.74 -2.37 22.19
C PRO A 162 16.07 -1.60 20.92
N LEU A 163 16.19 -0.28 21.03
CA LEU A 163 16.56 0.56 19.89
C LEU A 163 17.94 0.20 19.34
N PRO A 164 18.16 0.37 18.02
CA PRO A 164 19.50 0.25 17.45
C PRO A 164 20.42 1.33 18.02
N LYS A 165 21.73 1.07 18.01
CA LYS A 165 22.71 2.07 18.42
C LYS A 165 22.70 3.23 17.43
N ALA A 166 22.43 4.44 17.92
CA ALA A 166 22.56 5.67 17.15
C ALA A 166 22.92 6.86 18.05
N PRO A 167 23.65 7.87 17.55
CA PRO A 167 24.07 9.04 18.34
C PRO A 167 22.91 9.87 18.93
N TRP A 168 21.70 9.77 18.37
CA TRP A 168 20.50 10.50 18.81
C TRP A 168 19.56 9.70 19.72
N PHE A 169 19.80 8.40 19.90
CA PHE A 169 19.04 7.59 20.86
C PHE A 169 19.76 7.57 22.21
N GLN A 170 18.98 7.59 23.29
CA GLN A 170 19.54 7.35 24.63
C GLN A 170 19.89 5.86 24.75
N ALA A 171 21.00 5.56 25.43
CA ALA A 171 21.42 4.18 25.68
C ALA A 171 20.31 3.38 26.39
N ASP A 172 20.26 2.08 26.10
CA ASP A 172 19.35 1.10 26.73
C ASP A 172 17.85 1.48 26.66
N THR A 173 17.45 2.28 25.66
CA THR A 173 16.05 2.63 25.39
C THR A 173 15.37 1.54 24.57
N GLU A 174 14.19 1.10 25.01
CA GLU A 174 13.32 0.21 24.24
C GLU A 174 12.07 0.94 23.75
N TRP A 175 11.57 0.59 22.56
CA TRP A 175 10.28 1.04 22.05
C TRP A 175 9.33 -0.15 21.88
N SER A 176 8.07 0.06 22.27
CA SER A 176 6.98 -0.88 21.97
C SER A 176 6.52 -0.74 20.52
N ALA A 177 5.92 -1.80 19.96
CA ALA A 177 5.32 -1.76 18.63
C ALA A 177 4.37 -0.55 18.44
N ARG A 178 3.55 -0.25 19.45
CA ARG A 178 2.73 0.98 19.52
C ARG A 178 3.55 2.26 19.32
N ARG A 179 4.70 2.39 20.00
CA ARG A 179 5.55 3.57 19.91
C ARG A 179 6.25 3.68 18.56
N VAL A 180 6.62 2.56 17.96
CA VAL A 180 7.13 2.51 16.58
C VAL A 180 6.06 3.01 15.59
N LEU A 181 4.82 2.52 15.69
CA LEU A 181 3.72 2.95 14.81
C LEU A 181 3.40 4.45 14.96
N MET A 182 3.37 4.98 16.19
CA MET A 182 3.23 6.42 16.42
C MET A 182 4.37 7.24 15.78
N HIS A 183 5.60 6.73 15.79
CA HIS A 183 6.73 7.38 15.12
C HIS A 183 6.58 7.35 13.59
N VAL A 184 6.22 6.20 12.98
CA VAL A 184 5.96 6.10 11.54
C VAL A 184 4.83 7.05 11.09
N ILE A 185 3.76 7.19 11.90
CA ILE A 185 2.70 8.19 11.68
C ILE A 185 3.27 9.61 11.69
N ALA A 186 4.11 9.96 12.69
CA ALA A 186 4.70 11.28 12.82
C ALA A 186 5.63 11.63 11.64
N GLU A 187 6.51 10.72 11.25
CA GLU A 187 7.39 10.85 10.07
C GLU A 187 6.56 11.07 8.80
N THR A 188 5.54 10.23 8.57
CA THR A 188 4.64 10.34 7.41
C THR A 188 3.90 11.68 7.39
N ALA A 189 3.39 12.13 8.54
CA ALA A 189 2.67 13.40 8.66
C ALA A 189 3.59 14.62 8.43
N GLN A 190 4.80 14.59 8.99
CA GLN A 190 5.80 15.65 8.81
C GLN A 190 6.24 15.75 7.34
N HIS A 191 6.51 14.62 6.68
CA HIS A 191 6.90 14.61 5.28
C HIS A 191 5.74 14.89 4.31
N ALA A 192 4.49 14.59 4.67
CA ALA A 192 3.32 15.08 3.92
C ALA A 192 3.25 16.62 3.93
N GLY A 193 3.48 17.25 5.09
CA GLY A 193 3.55 18.71 5.20
C GLY A 193 4.71 19.34 4.40
N HIS A 194 5.89 18.70 4.39
CA HIS A 194 6.99 19.10 3.51
C HIS A 194 6.62 18.97 2.02
N ALA A 195 5.93 17.90 1.65
CA ALA A 195 5.51 17.65 0.27
C ALA A 195 4.50 18.71 -0.21
N ASP A 196 3.58 19.17 0.64
CA ASP A 196 2.67 20.27 0.29
C ASP A 196 3.41 21.57 -0.06
N ILE A 197 4.43 21.96 0.71
CA ILE A 197 5.22 23.17 0.41
C ILE A 197 6.03 23.02 -0.89
N ILE A 198 6.58 21.83 -1.15
CA ILE A 198 7.29 21.54 -2.40
C ILE A 198 6.33 21.57 -3.60
N ARG A 199 5.12 21.02 -3.45
CA ARG A 199 4.11 21.01 -4.52
C ARG A 199 3.52 22.40 -4.77
N GLU A 200 3.23 23.17 -3.72
CA GLU A 200 2.76 24.55 -3.85
C GLU A 200 3.82 25.43 -4.54
N SER A 201 5.10 25.19 -4.26
CA SER A 201 6.23 25.86 -4.92
C SER A 201 6.47 25.38 -6.38
N LEU A 202 5.92 24.24 -6.77
CA LEU A 202 6.04 23.67 -8.13
C LEU A 202 4.99 24.25 -9.08
N ASP A 203 3.71 24.17 -8.70
CA ASP A 203 2.58 24.53 -9.55
C ASP A 203 1.38 25.13 -8.80
N GLY A 204 1.53 25.42 -7.50
CA GLY A 204 0.46 25.95 -6.65
C GLY A 204 -0.54 24.92 -6.14
N ALA A 205 -0.43 23.64 -6.52
CA ALA A 205 -1.28 22.59 -5.97
C ALA A 205 -0.81 22.13 -4.57
N LYS A 206 -1.71 21.50 -3.82
CA LYS A 206 -1.47 20.92 -2.48
C LYS A 206 -2.57 19.93 -2.12
N SER A 207 -2.42 19.27 -0.97
CA SER A 207 -3.34 18.27 -0.43
C SER A 207 -4.56 18.89 0.28
N MET A 208 -4.39 20.08 0.85
CA MET A 208 -5.40 20.79 1.63
C MET A 208 -5.38 22.30 1.34
N GLY A 209 -6.55 22.86 1.01
CA GLY A 209 -6.75 24.29 0.70
C GLY A 209 -6.54 24.64 -0.76
#